data_AF-A0A378Q3J9-F1
#
_entry.id   AF-A0A378Q3J9-F1
#
_cell.length_a   1.000
_cell.length_b   1.000
_cell.length_c   1.000
_cell.angle_alpha   90.00
_cell.angle_beta   90.00
_cell.angle_gamma   90.00
#
_symmetry.space_group_name_H-M   'P 1'
#
loop_
_entity.id
_entity.type
_entity.pdbx_description
1 polymer ?
#
loop_
_entity_poly.entity_id
_entity_poly.type
_entity_poly.pdbx_seq_one_letter_code
_entity_poly.pdbx_strand_id
1 'polypeptide(L)'
;MLKKALIVVLALSSTTYAVGAENRGRIQAQGKQPLVEKSSAWNSATPITAEYGLVKLDTELDTVWNSLSSAEKKERLNAYDCAKKFIQSAKASGGVSAPVSKTCQDPNRKDPTARIDIEVIAGQAFK
;
A
#
# COMPACT_ATOMS: atom_id res chain seq x y z
N MET A 1 15.04 -53.97 40.80
CA MET A 1 15.43 -52.54 40.92
C MET A 1 15.07 -51.83 39.62
N LEU A 2 13.95 -51.09 39.56
CA LEU A 2 13.55 -50.30 38.38
C LEU A 2 14.09 -48.86 38.51
N LYS A 3 14.93 -48.42 37.57
CA LYS A 3 15.33 -47.01 37.45
C LYS A 3 14.27 -46.26 36.65
N LYS A 4 13.55 -45.33 37.29
CA LYS A 4 12.67 -44.36 36.61
C LYS A 4 13.54 -43.31 35.93
N ALA A 5 13.47 -43.22 34.61
CA ALA A 5 14.08 -42.11 33.86
C ALA A 5 13.11 -40.93 33.87
N LEU A 6 13.53 -39.82 34.46
CA LEU A 6 12.81 -38.55 34.45
C LEU A 6 13.18 -37.80 33.16
N ILE A 7 12.25 -37.70 32.22
CA ILE A 7 12.41 -36.87 31.02
C ILE A 7 11.96 -35.46 31.38
N VAL A 8 12.92 -34.52 31.44
CA VAL A 8 12.64 -33.08 31.56
C VAL A 8 12.45 -32.54 30.16
N VAL A 9 11.21 -32.22 29.79
CA VAL A 9 10.89 -31.51 28.55
C VAL A 9 11.05 -30.01 28.83
N LEU A 10 12.15 -29.43 28.35
CA LEU A 10 12.30 -27.98 28.30
C LEU A 10 11.42 -27.43 27.18
N ALA A 11 10.30 -26.80 27.55
CA ALA A 11 9.52 -25.99 26.63
C ALA A 11 10.25 -24.66 26.40
N LEU A 12 10.86 -24.51 25.22
CA LEU A 12 11.37 -23.22 24.75
C LEU A 12 10.17 -22.38 24.28
N SER A 13 9.75 -21.42 25.10
CA SER A 13 8.78 -20.40 24.70
C SER A 13 9.47 -19.37 23.82
N SER A 14 9.27 -19.46 22.51
CA SER A 14 9.71 -18.43 21.56
C SER A 14 8.88 -17.17 21.77
N THR A 15 9.45 -16.15 22.42
CA THR A 15 8.86 -14.82 22.47
C THR A 15 8.99 -14.19 21.08
N THR A 16 7.92 -14.16 20.30
CA THR A 16 7.91 -13.42 19.03
C THR A 16 7.91 -11.93 19.34
N TYR A 17 9.09 -11.31 19.33
CA TYR A 17 9.20 -9.86 19.31
C TYR A 17 8.45 -9.36 18.06
N ALA A 18 7.44 -8.52 18.26
CA ALA A 18 6.84 -7.78 17.18
C ALA A 18 7.94 -6.89 16.57
N VAL A 19 8.52 -7.33 15.46
CA VAL A 19 9.44 -6.51 14.67
C VAL A 19 8.66 -5.25 14.33
N GLY A 20 9.07 -4.12 14.90
CA GLY A 20 8.41 -2.84 14.70
C GLY A 20 8.25 -2.60 13.21
N ALA A 21 7.06 -2.18 12.78
CA ALA A 21 6.84 -1.89 11.38
C ALA A 21 7.58 -0.58 11.01
N GLU A 22 8.80 -0.74 10.51
CA GLU A 22 9.70 0.36 10.12
C GLU A 22 9.27 1.03 8.81
N ASN A 23 8.50 0.32 7.98
CA ASN A 23 8.10 0.76 6.65
C ASN A 23 6.60 1.01 6.62
N ARG A 24 6.21 2.27 6.45
CA ARG A 24 4.82 2.71 6.57
C ARG A 24 4.42 3.62 5.43
N GLY A 25 3.17 3.52 5.03
CA GLY A 25 2.60 4.40 4.04
C GLY A 25 1.18 4.01 3.67
N ARG A 26 0.64 4.68 2.67
CA ARG A 26 -0.70 4.40 2.12
C ARG A 26 -0.85 4.82 0.68
N ILE A 27 -1.83 4.20 0.02
CA ILE A 27 -2.37 4.65 -1.27
C ILE A 27 -3.82 5.06 -1.00
N GLN A 28 -4.19 6.26 -1.42
CA GLN A 28 -5.51 6.82 -1.17
C GLN A 28 -6.18 7.23 -2.48
N ALA A 29 -7.47 6.95 -2.62
CA ALA A 29 -8.30 7.46 -3.69
C ALA A 29 -9.33 8.42 -3.09
N GLN A 30 -9.42 9.62 -3.66
CA GLN A 30 -10.30 10.69 -3.19
C GLN A 30 -11.18 11.23 -4.32
N GLY A 31 -12.32 11.82 -3.95
CA GLY A 31 -13.26 12.53 -4.81
C GLY A 31 -14.56 12.82 -4.07
N LYS A 32 -15.26 13.89 -4.42
CA LYS A 32 -16.56 14.28 -3.84
C LYS A 32 -17.72 14.04 -4.81
N GLN A 33 -17.45 13.90 -6.11
CA GLN A 33 -18.47 13.71 -7.13
C GLN A 33 -18.02 12.66 -8.17
N PRO A 34 -18.30 11.37 -7.94
CA PRO A 34 -18.96 10.78 -6.77
C PRO A 34 -18.06 10.80 -5.54
N LEU A 35 -18.65 10.62 -4.36
CA LEU A 35 -17.91 10.51 -3.11
C LEU A 35 -17.04 9.24 -3.13
N VAL A 36 -15.74 9.42 -3.10
CA VAL A 36 -14.72 8.38 -3.00
C VAL A 36 -13.77 8.81 -1.90
N GLU A 37 -13.68 8.02 -0.83
CA GLU A 37 -12.68 8.21 0.24
C GLU A 37 -12.18 6.82 0.66
N LYS A 38 -11.16 6.33 -0.03
CA LYS A 38 -10.56 5.01 0.20
C LYS A 38 -9.07 5.12 0.46
N SER A 39 -8.53 4.16 1.21
CA SER A 39 -7.17 4.22 1.70
C SER A 39 -6.66 2.81 2.04
N SER A 40 -5.65 2.34 1.29
CA SER A 40 -4.87 1.15 1.63
C SER A 40 -3.61 1.55 2.36
N ALA A 41 -3.56 1.35 3.66
CA ALA A 41 -2.32 1.50 4.40
C ALA A 41 -1.45 0.24 4.29
N TRP A 42 -0.14 0.40 4.44
CA TRP A 42 0.79 -0.67 4.78
C TRP A 42 1.61 -0.29 6.01
N ASN A 43 1.97 -1.31 6.79
CA ASN A 43 2.75 -1.20 8.00
C ASN A 43 3.56 -2.49 8.11
N SER A 44 4.81 -2.47 7.67
CA SER A 44 5.62 -3.68 7.46
C SER A 44 7.02 -3.53 8.05
N ALA A 45 7.56 -4.64 8.53
CA ALA A 45 8.96 -4.74 8.97
C ALA A 45 9.94 -4.55 7.80
N THR A 46 9.59 -5.01 6.60
CA THR A 46 10.39 -4.85 5.38
C THR A 46 9.72 -3.90 4.39
N PRO A 47 10.49 -3.22 3.52
CA PRO A 47 9.92 -2.40 2.44
C PRO A 47 8.96 -3.22 1.59
N ILE A 48 7.78 -2.66 1.30
CA ILE A 48 6.84 -3.33 0.38
C ILE A 48 7.43 -3.37 -1.04
N THR A 49 7.10 -4.41 -1.81
CA THR A 49 7.51 -4.49 -3.21
C THR A 49 6.63 -3.62 -4.10
N ALA A 50 7.11 -3.31 -5.29
CA ALA A 50 6.30 -2.64 -6.31
C ALA A 50 5.04 -3.43 -6.68
N GLU A 51 5.12 -4.76 -6.79
CA GLU A 51 3.96 -5.62 -7.09
C GLU A 51 2.90 -5.52 -6.01
N TYR A 52 3.31 -5.54 -4.73
CA TYR A 52 2.37 -5.37 -3.62
C TYR A 52 1.76 -3.95 -3.61
N GLY A 53 2.55 -2.94 -3.95
CA GLY A 53 2.06 -1.57 -4.17
C GLY A 53 1.02 -1.47 -5.28
N LEU A 54 1.25 -2.16 -6.40
CA LEU A 54 0.29 -2.23 -7.50
C LEU A 54 -0.98 -2.98 -7.09
N VAL A 55 -0.87 -4.09 -6.37
CA VAL A 55 -2.05 -4.79 -5.82
C VAL A 55 -2.84 -3.89 -4.88
N LYS A 56 -2.18 -3.07 -4.05
CA LYS A 56 -2.88 -2.09 -3.21
C LYS A 56 -3.56 -1.01 -4.04
N LEU A 57 -2.89 -0.46 -5.04
CA LEU A 57 -3.47 0.50 -5.97
C LEU A 57 -4.71 -0.10 -6.67
N ASP A 58 -4.56 -1.33 -7.17
CA ASP A 58 -5.62 -2.08 -7.84
C ASP A 58 -6.73 -2.47 -6.86
N THR A 59 -6.47 -2.79 -5.59
CA THR A 59 -7.52 -3.14 -4.62
C THR A 59 -8.37 -1.93 -4.26
N GLU A 60 -7.74 -0.78 -4.00
CA GLU A 60 -8.47 0.46 -3.73
C GLU A 60 -9.26 0.91 -4.95
N LEU A 61 -8.70 0.69 -6.14
CA LEU A 61 -9.40 0.92 -7.38
C LEU A 61 -10.46 -0.13 -7.61
N ASP A 62 -10.22 -1.41 -7.77
CA ASP A 62 -11.24 -2.44 -7.97
C ASP A 62 -12.43 -2.34 -7.02
N THR A 63 -12.23 -1.97 -5.75
CA THR A 63 -13.34 -1.74 -4.82
C THR A 63 -14.18 -0.51 -5.18
N VAL A 64 -13.55 0.55 -5.71
CA VAL A 64 -14.18 1.79 -6.19
C VAL A 64 -14.50 1.72 -7.69
N TRP A 65 -13.48 1.61 -8.54
CA TRP A 65 -13.50 1.29 -9.97
C TRP A 65 -14.62 0.34 -10.36
N ASN A 66 -14.80 -0.83 -9.75
CA ASN A 66 -15.91 -1.71 -10.18
C ASN A 66 -17.30 -1.18 -9.82
N SER A 67 -17.40 -0.27 -8.84
CA SER A 67 -18.62 0.49 -8.53
C SER A 67 -18.80 1.77 -9.35
N LEU A 68 -17.75 2.24 -10.04
CA LEU A 68 -17.78 3.46 -10.86
C LEU A 68 -18.36 3.19 -12.25
N SER A 69 -19.17 4.14 -12.73
CA SER A 69 -19.54 4.26 -14.14
C SER A 69 -18.32 4.50 -15.03
N SER A 70 -18.46 4.21 -16.32
CA SER A 70 -17.39 4.44 -17.30
C SER A 70 -16.91 5.90 -17.36
N ALA A 71 -17.80 6.87 -17.07
CA ALA A 71 -17.44 8.28 -17.02
C ALA A 71 -16.55 8.59 -15.80
N GLU A 72 -16.88 8.05 -14.63
CA GLU A 72 -16.13 8.27 -13.39
C GLU A 72 -14.77 7.55 -13.39
N LYS A 73 -14.71 6.38 -14.05
CA LYS A 73 -13.45 5.70 -14.38
C LYS A 73 -12.57 6.57 -15.25
N LYS A 74 -13.14 7.21 -16.29
CA LYS A 74 -12.41 8.10 -17.20
C LYS A 74 -11.79 9.29 -16.46
N GLU A 75 -12.49 9.86 -15.48
CA GLU A 75 -11.96 10.96 -14.65
C GLU A 75 -10.78 10.58 -13.76
N ARG A 76 -10.53 9.27 -13.55
CA ARG A 76 -9.47 8.74 -12.68
C ARG A 76 -8.41 7.95 -13.42
N LEU A 77 -8.59 7.70 -14.72
CA LEU A 77 -7.67 6.89 -15.51
C LEU A 77 -6.26 7.49 -15.55
N ASN A 78 -6.15 8.80 -15.81
CA ASN A 78 -4.85 9.47 -15.82
C ASN A 78 -4.21 9.53 -14.43
N ALA A 79 -5.01 9.67 -13.38
CA ALA A 79 -4.53 9.60 -12.00
C ALA A 79 -3.97 8.20 -11.68
N TYR A 80 -4.66 7.15 -12.12
CA TYR A 80 -4.21 5.77 -11.98
C TYR A 80 -2.91 5.51 -12.74
N ASP A 81 -2.84 5.91 -14.01
CA ASP A 81 -1.64 5.72 -14.82
C ASP A 81 -0.44 6.48 -14.24
N CYS A 82 -0.66 7.66 -13.69
CA CYS A 82 0.36 8.41 -12.95
C CYS A 82 0.85 7.65 -11.71
N ALA A 83 -0.07 7.10 -10.90
CA ALA A 83 0.25 6.35 -9.70
C ALA A 83 1.01 5.05 -10.03
N LYS A 84 0.56 4.32 -11.05
CA LYS A 84 1.20 3.12 -11.57
C LYS A 84 2.62 3.38 -12.07
N LYS A 85 2.79 4.44 -12.89
CA LYS A 85 4.11 4.87 -13.36
C LYS A 85 5.04 5.24 -12.22
N PHE A 86 4.54 5.95 -11.21
CA PHE A 86 5.34 6.28 -10.02
C PHE A 86 5.87 5.01 -9.32
N ILE A 87 5.01 4.03 -9.05
CA ILE A 87 5.41 2.76 -8.40
C ILE A 87 6.45 2.01 -9.26
N GLN A 88 6.25 1.94 -10.57
CA GLN A 88 7.18 1.27 -11.48
C GLN A 88 8.53 1.99 -11.59
N SER A 89 8.53 3.32 -11.65
CA SER A 89 9.76 4.13 -11.66
C SER A 89 10.51 4.03 -10.33
N ALA A 90 9.79 3.96 -9.20
CA ALA A 90 10.39 3.69 -7.89
C ALA A 90 11.13 2.35 -7.91
N LYS A 91 10.47 1.28 -8.40
CA LYS A 91 11.10 -0.04 -8.57
C LYS A 91 12.39 0.03 -9.39
N ALA A 92 12.32 0.67 -10.56
CA ALA A 92 13.47 0.83 -11.45
C ALA A 92 14.64 1.60 -10.82
N SER A 93 14.36 2.38 -9.78
CA SER A 93 15.35 3.16 -9.03
C SER A 93 15.81 2.49 -7.73
N GLY A 94 15.39 1.24 -7.46
CA GLY A 94 15.71 0.51 -6.23
C GLY A 94 14.82 0.84 -5.03
N GLY A 95 13.63 1.39 -5.30
CA GLY A 95 12.64 1.84 -4.32
C GLY A 95 12.68 3.35 -4.06
N VAL A 96 11.83 3.77 -3.12
CA VAL A 96 11.77 5.15 -2.63
C VAL A 96 11.91 5.16 -1.10
N SER A 97 12.64 6.13 -0.57
CA SER A 97 12.82 6.32 0.86
C SER A 97 11.89 7.41 1.37
N ALA A 98 11.29 7.20 2.54
CA ALA A 98 10.46 8.20 3.20
C ALA A 98 11.26 9.48 3.52
N PRO A 99 10.60 10.65 3.60
CA PRO A 99 9.19 10.88 3.28
C PRO A 99 8.97 11.11 1.78
N VAL A 100 7.91 10.52 1.22
CA VAL A 100 7.45 10.84 -0.14
C VAL A 100 5.94 11.00 -0.15
N SER A 101 5.47 12.06 -0.80
CA SER A 101 4.06 12.26 -1.11
C SER A 101 3.91 12.52 -2.61
N LYS A 102 3.14 11.68 -3.29
CA LYS A 102 2.84 11.79 -4.71
C LYS A 102 1.34 11.90 -4.91
N THR A 103 0.90 13.07 -5.33
CA THR A 103 -0.47 13.28 -5.81
C THR A 103 -0.53 13.08 -7.33
N CYS A 104 -1.52 12.33 -7.77
CA CYS A 104 -1.85 12.07 -9.16
C CYS A 104 -3.30 12.49 -9.43
N GLN A 105 -3.51 13.27 -10.49
CA GLN A 105 -4.80 13.84 -10.86
C GLN A 105 -4.97 13.77 -12.37
N ASP A 106 -6.21 13.63 -12.83
CA ASP A 106 -6.53 13.92 -14.23
C ASP A 106 -6.66 15.44 -14.41
N PRO A 107 -5.90 16.08 -15.32
CA PRO A 107 -6.03 17.51 -15.59
C PRO A 107 -7.42 17.90 -16.13
N ASN A 108 -8.15 16.95 -16.72
CA ASN A 108 -9.47 17.15 -17.32
C ASN A 108 -10.62 16.61 -16.43
N ARG A 109 -10.34 16.29 -15.16
CA ARG A 109 -11.38 15.84 -14.21
C ARG A 109 -12.47 16.90 -14.04
N LYS A 110 -13.72 16.46 -13.91
CA LYS A 110 -14.83 17.36 -13.57
C LYS A 110 -14.88 17.61 -12.07
N ASP A 111 -14.64 16.57 -11.29
CA ASP A 111 -14.48 16.70 -9.84
C ASP A 111 -13.05 17.20 -9.51
N PRO A 112 -12.87 18.46 -9.08
CA PRO A 112 -11.54 19.01 -8.80
C PRO A 112 -10.83 18.30 -7.64
N THR A 113 -11.57 17.54 -6.82
CA THR A 113 -11.05 16.76 -5.69
C THR A 113 -10.67 15.33 -6.07
N ALA A 114 -11.03 14.87 -7.28
CA ALA A 114 -10.70 13.52 -7.73
C ALA A 114 -9.17 13.35 -7.90
N ARG A 115 -8.57 12.49 -7.07
CA ARG A 115 -7.12 12.24 -7.07
C ARG A 115 -6.77 10.88 -6.50
N ILE A 116 -5.55 10.45 -6.79
CA ILE A 116 -4.88 9.32 -6.14
C ILE A 116 -3.62 9.85 -5.47
N ASP A 117 -3.46 9.60 -4.18
CA ASP A 117 -2.30 9.99 -3.40
C ASP A 117 -1.52 8.72 -2.98
N ILE A 118 -0.20 8.75 -3.14
CA ILE A 118 0.72 7.74 -2.62
C ILE A 118 1.61 8.40 -1.60
N GLU A 119 1.62 7.88 -0.37
CA GLU A 119 2.40 8.41 0.73
C GLU A 119 3.30 7.32 1.32
N VAL A 120 4.61 7.56 1.29
CA VAL A 120 5.62 6.77 1.99
C VAL A 120 6.00 7.55 3.24
N ILE A 121 5.47 7.13 4.38
CA ILE A 121 5.52 7.85 5.66
C ILE A 121 6.81 7.53 6.43
N ALA A 122 7.26 6.27 6.41
CA ALA A 122 8.47 5.83 7.10
C ALA A 122 9.15 4.68 6.35
N GLY A 123 10.46 4.52 6.53
CA GLY A 123 11.25 3.46 5.92
C GLY A 123 11.38 3.62 4.40
N GLN A 124 11.23 2.53 3.66
CA GLN A 124 11.29 2.49 2.20
C GLN A 124 10.08 1.74 1.63
N ALA A 125 9.79 1.96 0.34
CA ALA A 125 8.71 1.30 -0.38
C ALA A 125 9.07 1.07 -1.85
N PHE A 126 8.31 0.17 -2.48
CA PHE A 126 8.34 -0.15 -3.91
C PHE A 126 9.70 -0.63 -4.41
N LYS A 127 10.39 -1.45 -3.60
CA LYS A 127 11.58 -2.19 -4.06
C LYS A 127 11.22 -3.28 -5.07
#